data_AF-A0A812YAC9-F1
#
_entry.id   AF-A0A812YAC9-F1
#
_cell.length_a   1.000
_cell.length_b   1.000
_cell.length_c   1.000
_cell.angle_alpha   90.00
_cell.angle_beta   90.00
_cell.angle_gamma   90.00
#
_symmetry.space_group_name_H-M   'P 1'
#
loop_
_entity.id
_entity.type
_entity.pdbx_description
1 polymer ?
#
loop_
_entity_poly.entity_id
_entity_poly.type
_entity_poly.pdbx_seq_one_letter_code
_entity_poly.pdbx_strand_id
1 'polypeptide(L)'
;MALDMDYLKLIGLLAFHEKQPLQEDVQRCDSLESCSSTRETSDGPESRMSEDEDDILFSCEDLSIPIRWHCEFFRVDFSLQAYTPPTFAAEIYVLADGKCLSTDPWLSLEALQVRAVQAVLDSLMPLNGLTRDSFLTSTSVPPPLVGVPPAAALGQVIAAAQVYQARLVTADCFVSLQEMVCCYFDLMCAQLAPTPSDFQKLFSVTEVLPSVYSMHTESRLVLGSTFLRFQEYYECPDPKIRHSAFQYEEYKEWFRNSSRDRGQGFNYYLIWPGFNVPSWVVRDLKSGKVGLPLRPQEEALLGLLPEAEESFYVIGTCEKDVQTLHHEMAHGLYTTNSTYRSAVTEALAQLPQARSDAARRVLLGMSYVDDPEILKDEMQAYMVEGNCLYEDDEAECTAAAEVQRRISTLFRRTAGIDTDFDKES
;
A
#
# COMPACT_ATOMS: atom_id res chain seq x y z
N MET A 1 -16.17 -9.35 5.33
CA MET A 1 -14.82 -9.74 5.77
C MET A 1 -14.18 -8.46 6.27
N ALA A 2 -13.97 -8.33 7.58
CA ALA A 2 -13.34 -7.14 8.14
C ALA A 2 -11.93 -7.03 7.54
N LEU A 3 -11.54 -5.83 7.11
CA LEU A 3 -10.14 -5.53 6.90
C LEU A 3 -9.39 -5.94 8.16
N ASP A 4 -8.34 -6.74 7.99
CA ASP A 4 -7.45 -7.05 9.09
C ASP A 4 -6.94 -5.72 9.65
N MET A 5 -7.16 -5.47 10.93
CA MET A 5 -6.69 -4.24 11.59
C MET A 5 -5.17 -4.12 11.48
N ASP A 6 -4.48 -5.26 11.32
CA ASP A 6 -3.05 -5.27 11.06
C ASP A 6 -2.71 -4.75 9.65
N TYR A 7 -3.58 -4.92 8.65
CA TYR A 7 -3.42 -4.34 7.31
C TYR A 7 -3.48 -2.80 7.30
N LEU A 8 -4.32 -2.19 8.16
CA LEU A 8 -4.41 -0.73 8.31
C LEU A 8 -3.26 -0.14 9.13
N LYS A 9 -2.72 -0.90 10.09
CA LYS A 9 -1.45 -0.57 10.77
C LYS A 9 -0.27 -0.70 9.81
N LEU A 10 -0.29 -1.68 8.91
CA LEU A 10 0.74 -1.96 7.90
C LEU A 10 0.87 -0.86 6.84
N ILE A 11 -0.14 -0.02 6.64
CA ILE A 11 -0.09 1.15 5.73
C ILE A 11 0.23 2.46 6.48
N GLY A 12 0.67 2.38 7.74
CA GLY A 12 1.03 3.55 8.55
C GLY A 12 -0.15 4.44 8.95
N LEU A 13 -1.39 4.00 8.72
CA LEU A 13 -2.60 4.83 8.86
C LEU A 13 -3.20 4.85 10.27
N LEU A 14 -2.74 3.98 11.17
CA LEU A 14 -3.22 3.90 12.55
C LEU A 14 -2.12 4.28 13.54
N ALA A 15 -1.81 5.57 13.61
CA ALA A 15 -1.19 6.18 14.79
C ALA A 15 -2.24 6.82 15.73
N PHE A 16 -3.52 6.42 15.64
CA PHE A 16 -4.53 6.85 16.60
C PHE A 16 -4.54 5.90 17.79
N HIS A 17 -4.15 6.43 18.95
CA HIS A 17 -4.27 5.75 20.24
C HIS A 17 -5.65 5.08 20.36
N GLU A 18 -5.66 3.79 20.69
CA GLU A 18 -6.84 3.05 21.14
C GLU A 18 -7.55 3.85 22.24
N LYS A 19 -8.58 4.61 21.86
CA LYS A 19 -9.60 5.05 22.82
C LYS A 19 -10.71 4.01 22.78
N GLN A 20 -11.07 3.57 23.98
CA GLN A 20 -12.03 2.50 24.26
C GLN A 20 -13.35 2.66 23.46
N PRO A 21 -14.05 1.54 23.19
CA PRO A 21 -15.35 1.56 22.53
C PRO A 21 -16.31 2.52 23.22
N LEU A 22 -17.13 3.20 22.40
CA LEU A 22 -18.18 4.12 22.79
C LEU A 22 -19.04 3.53 23.92
N GLN A 23 -18.86 4.03 25.16
CA GLN A 23 -19.97 4.11 26.09
C GLN A 23 -20.87 5.26 25.63
N GLU A 24 -22.17 5.00 25.57
CA GLU A 24 -23.22 5.92 25.15
C GLU A 24 -23.36 7.11 26.11
N ASP A 25 -22.43 8.05 26.07
CA ASP A 25 -22.62 9.39 26.61
C ASP A 25 -22.88 10.36 25.46
N VAL A 26 -24.04 10.20 24.81
CA VAL A 26 -24.63 11.27 24.02
C VAL A 26 -25.24 12.25 25.01
N GLN A 27 -24.48 13.27 25.42
CA GLN A 27 -25.06 14.44 26.05
C GLN A 27 -26.07 15.04 25.05
N ARG A 28 -27.36 14.96 25.41
CA ARG A 28 -28.44 15.61 24.67
C ARG A 28 -28.17 17.11 24.67
N CYS A 29 -27.90 17.65 23.48
CA CYS A 29 -27.93 19.09 23.24
C CYS A 29 -29.40 19.50 23.05
N ASP A 30 -30.14 19.55 24.16
CA ASP A 30 -31.51 20.06 24.19
C ASP A 30 -31.46 21.60 24.27
N SER A 31 -31.22 22.27 23.15
CA SER A 31 -31.74 23.62 22.88
C SER A 31 -31.26 24.14 21.53
N LEU A 32 -32.18 24.27 20.59
CA LEU A 32 -32.19 25.27 19.52
C LEU A 32 -33.57 25.25 18.86
N GLU A 33 -34.58 25.70 19.61
CA GLU A 33 -35.77 26.27 18.97
C GLU A 33 -35.42 27.70 18.55
N SER A 34 -35.67 28.00 17.28
CA SER A 34 -35.68 29.33 16.65
C SER A 34 -34.34 30.03 16.39
N CYS A 35 -33.80 29.80 15.19
CA CYS A 35 -33.11 30.86 14.45
C CYS A 35 -33.94 31.21 13.20
N SER A 36 -35.02 31.96 13.42
CA SER A 36 -35.69 32.73 12.37
C SER A 36 -35.58 34.19 12.78
N SER A 37 -34.54 34.88 12.31
CA SER A 37 -34.43 36.34 12.47
C SER A 37 -34.94 37.02 11.20
N THR A 38 -36.14 37.57 11.29
CA THR A 38 -36.58 38.69 10.46
C THR A 38 -35.71 39.90 10.79
N ARG A 39 -34.82 40.30 9.88
CA ARG A 39 -34.06 41.56 9.96
C ARG A 39 -34.99 42.73 9.61
N GLU A 40 -35.24 43.59 10.61
CA GLU A 40 -35.66 44.97 10.38
C GLU A 40 -34.50 45.75 9.74
N THR A 41 -34.84 46.52 8.72
CA THR A 41 -33.95 47.40 7.96
C THR A 41 -33.48 48.58 8.82
N SER A 42 -32.18 48.68 9.06
CA SER A 42 -31.53 49.94 9.41
C SER A 42 -30.27 50.11 8.57
N ASP A 43 -30.31 51.11 7.70
CA ASP A 43 -29.22 51.52 6.81
C ASP A 43 -27.98 51.92 7.63
N GLY A 44 -26.89 51.18 7.45
CA GLY A 44 -25.56 51.46 7.98
C GLY A 44 -24.49 50.93 7.01
N PRO A 45 -23.32 51.59 6.91
CA PRO A 45 -22.44 51.45 5.76
C PRO A 45 -21.81 50.06 5.69
N GLU A 46 -21.88 49.48 4.49
CA GLU A 46 -21.41 48.16 4.08
C GLU A 46 -20.01 47.84 4.61
N SER A 47 -19.93 47.07 5.69
CA SER A 47 -18.76 46.21 5.91
C SER A 47 -18.92 45.03 4.96
N ARG A 48 -17.98 44.84 4.05
CA ARG A 48 -17.80 43.58 3.30
C ARG A 48 -17.66 42.45 4.30
N MET A 49 -18.77 41.83 4.69
CA MET A 49 -18.77 40.51 5.29
C MET A 49 -18.27 39.57 4.19
N SER A 50 -17.18 38.88 4.50
CA SER A 50 -16.61 37.82 3.66
C SER A 50 -17.70 36.79 3.35
N GLU A 51 -17.78 36.37 2.09
CA GLU A 51 -18.73 35.35 1.59
C GLU A 51 -18.50 33.93 2.19
N ASP A 52 -17.66 33.81 3.23
CA ASP A 52 -17.21 32.54 3.80
C ASP A 52 -18.16 31.95 4.88
N GLU A 53 -19.14 32.72 5.39
CA GLU A 53 -20.08 32.21 6.42
C GLU A 53 -21.18 31.29 5.84
N ASP A 54 -21.40 31.30 4.52
CA ASP A 54 -22.43 30.48 3.86
C ASP A 54 -22.02 29.02 3.62
N ASP A 55 -20.78 28.65 3.96
CA ASP A 55 -20.19 27.33 3.69
C ASP A 55 -20.19 26.36 4.89
N ILE A 56 -20.94 26.65 5.96
CA ILE A 56 -21.01 25.80 7.16
C ILE A 56 -22.31 24.98 7.19
N LEU A 57 -22.19 23.66 7.24
CA LEU A 57 -23.31 22.71 7.27
C LEU A 57 -23.88 22.54 8.68
N PHE A 58 -23.01 22.48 9.67
CA PHE A 58 -23.35 22.25 11.07
C PHE A 58 -22.31 22.91 11.97
N SER A 59 -22.76 23.62 13.02
CA SER A 59 -21.88 24.25 14.00
C SER A 59 -22.38 24.03 15.43
N CYS A 60 -21.49 23.66 16.34
CA CYS A 60 -21.75 23.47 17.77
C CYS A 60 -20.47 23.75 18.57
N GLU A 61 -20.50 24.75 19.46
CA GLU A 61 -19.45 25.28 20.37
C GLU A 61 -17.97 25.18 19.93
N ASP A 62 -17.43 23.97 19.72
CA ASP A 62 -16.03 23.71 19.32
C ASP A 62 -15.89 23.03 17.94
N LEU A 63 -16.99 22.87 17.20
CA LEU A 63 -17.02 22.13 15.95
C LEU A 63 -17.81 22.88 14.88
N SER A 64 -17.19 23.07 13.72
CA SER A 64 -17.86 23.53 12.51
C SER A 64 -17.54 22.57 11.36
N ILE A 65 -18.58 21.97 10.79
CA ILE A 65 -18.49 21.08 9.65
C ILE A 65 -18.79 21.90 8.40
N PRO A 66 -17.84 22.01 7.45
CA PRO A 66 -18.11 22.71 6.20
C PRO A 66 -19.07 21.91 5.33
N ILE A 67 -19.88 22.59 4.52
CA ILE A 67 -20.68 21.95 3.46
C ILE A 67 -19.75 21.33 2.43
N ARG A 68 -18.63 21.99 2.15
CA ARG A 68 -17.64 21.55 1.18
C ARG A 68 -16.23 21.81 1.69
N TRP A 69 -15.37 20.83 1.51
CA TRP A 69 -13.93 20.95 1.69
C TRP A 69 -13.23 20.59 0.38
N HIS A 70 -12.17 21.26 -0.03
CA HIS A 70 -11.45 20.89 -1.26
C HIS A 70 -9.98 21.32 -1.27
N CYS A 71 -9.19 20.65 -2.08
CA CYS A 71 -7.82 21.00 -2.46
C CYS A 71 -7.61 20.76 -3.97
N GLU A 72 -6.37 20.81 -4.47
CA GLU A 72 -6.05 20.55 -5.89
C GLU A 72 -6.45 19.13 -6.36
N PHE A 73 -6.51 18.17 -5.43
CA PHE A 73 -6.64 16.74 -5.72
C PHE A 73 -7.98 16.13 -5.32
N PHE A 74 -8.68 16.74 -4.37
CA PHE A 74 -9.93 16.22 -3.83
C PHE A 74 -10.93 17.32 -3.55
N ARG A 75 -12.21 16.97 -3.64
CA ARG A 75 -13.32 17.70 -3.03
C ARG A 75 -14.09 16.73 -2.15
N VAL A 76 -14.50 17.16 -0.97
CA VAL A 76 -15.39 16.43 -0.09
C VAL A 76 -16.63 17.28 0.14
N ASP A 77 -17.77 16.78 -0.29
CA ASP A 77 -19.06 17.42 -0.05
C ASP A 77 -19.76 16.70 1.12
N PHE A 78 -20.08 17.43 2.18
CA PHE A 78 -20.77 16.90 3.36
C PHE A 78 -22.27 17.22 3.30
N SER A 79 -23.09 16.33 3.84
CA SER A 79 -24.53 16.53 3.99
C SER A 79 -25.03 15.98 5.34
N LEU A 80 -25.97 16.67 5.98
CA LEU A 80 -26.58 16.23 7.23
C LEU A 80 -27.71 15.23 6.90
N GLN A 81 -27.62 14.03 7.44
CA GLN A 81 -28.59 12.94 7.22
C GLN A 81 -29.64 12.86 8.33
N ALA A 82 -29.21 13.04 9.59
CA ALA A 82 -30.11 13.15 10.74
C ALA A 82 -29.55 14.17 11.74
N TYR A 83 -30.42 14.86 12.48
CA TYR A 83 -30.01 15.86 13.46
C TYR A 83 -29.80 15.29 14.87
N THR A 84 -30.56 14.26 15.26
CA THR A 84 -30.49 13.69 16.63
C THR A 84 -30.54 12.15 16.60
N PRO A 85 -29.40 11.46 16.85
CA PRO A 85 -28.04 12.01 16.93
C PRO A 85 -27.60 12.59 15.57
N PRO A 86 -26.65 13.54 15.53
CA PRO A 86 -26.24 14.12 14.27
C PRO A 86 -25.44 13.09 13.46
N THR A 87 -25.95 12.76 12.28
CA THR A 87 -25.27 11.88 11.33
C THR A 87 -25.14 12.57 9.98
N PHE A 88 -24.06 12.27 9.27
CA PHE A 88 -23.68 12.92 8.03
C PHE A 88 -23.44 11.89 6.93
N ALA A 89 -23.49 12.36 5.69
CA ALA A 89 -22.85 11.70 4.58
C ALA A 89 -21.74 12.60 4.03
N ALA A 90 -20.70 12.00 3.44
CA ALA A 90 -19.63 12.72 2.77
C ALA A 90 -19.30 12.05 1.45
N GLU A 91 -19.21 12.82 0.38
CA GLU A 91 -18.82 12.33 -0.94
C GLU A 91 -17.45 12.89 -1.30
N ILE A 92 -16.50 12.01 -1.58
CA ILE A 92 -15.12 12.37 -1.91
C ILE A 92 -14.94 12.24 -3.40
N TYR A 93 -14.75 13.37 -4.05
CA TYR A 93 -14.49 13.51 -5.47
C TYR A 93 -13.00 13.67 -5.72
N VAL A 94 -12.54 13.03 -6.78
CA VAL A 94 -11.18 13.17 -7.28
C VAL A 94 -11.12 14.30 -8.30
N LEU A 95 -10.17 15.21 -8.12
CA LEU A 95 -10.00 16.37 -8.99
C LEU A 95 -8.69 16.28 -9.80
N ALA A 96 -8.70 16.89 -10.99
CA ALA A 96 -7.50 17.34 -11.70
C ALA A 96 -7.74 18.73 -12.25
N ASP A 97 -6.79 19.64 -12.03
CA ASP A 97 -6.88 21.04 -12.43
C ASP A 97 -8.22 21.68 -12.00
N GLY A 98 -8.67 21.36 -10.78
CA GLY A 98 -9.94 21.82 -10.21
C GLY A 98 -11.20 21.23 -10.85
N LYS A 99 -11.08 20.27 -11.77
CA LYS A 99 -12.20 19.59 -12.42
C LYS A 99 -12.33 18.17 -11.89
N CYS A 100 -13.56 17.75 -11.59
CA CYS A 100 -13.85 16.37 -11.26
C CYS A 100 -13.48 15.47 -12.45
N LEU A 101 -12.66 14.45 -12.20
CA LEU A 101 -12.04 13.64 -13.26
C LEU A 101 -13.00 12.66 -13.95
N SER A 102 -14.17 12.39 -13.37
CA SER A 102 -15.16 11.48 -13.95
C SER A 102 -16.52 11.56 -13.23
N THR A 103 -17.53 10.94 -13.83
CA THR A 103 -18.83 10.60 -13.24
C THR A 103 -18.76 9.45 -12.22
N ASP A 104 -17.65 8.70 -12.12
CA ASP A 104 -17.58 7.38 -11.46
C ASP A 104 -16.20 7.00 -10.85
N PRO A 105 -15.44 7.89 -10.18
CA PRO A 105 -14.71 7.36 -9.04
C PRO A 105 -14.79 8.29 -7.84
N TRP A 106 -15.82 8.08 -7.03
CA TRP A 106 -15.94 8.68 -5.72
C TRP A 106 -16.03 7.62 -4.62
N LEU A 107 -15.71 8.05 -3.42
CA LEU A 107 -16.01 7.35 -2.18
C LEU A 107 -17.14 8.10 -1.48
N SER A 108 -18.27 7.44 -1.27
CA SER A 108 -19.33 7.94 -0.41
C SER A 108 -19.22 7.33 0.98
N LEU A 109 -19.31 8.19 1.99
CA LEU A 109 -19.34 7.86 3.41
C LEU A 109 -20.77 8.10 3.88
N GLU A 110 -21.46 7.07 4.34
CA GLU A 110 -22.83 7.17 4.84
C GLU A 110 -22.89 6.96 6.36
N ALA A 111 -23.83 7.67 7.00
CA ALA A 111 -24.13 7.57 8.43
C ALA A 111 -22.93 7.89 9.35
N LEU A 112 -22.07 8.82 8.94
CA LEU A 112 -20.96 9.34 9.74
C LEU A 112 -21.48 10.02 11.01
N GLN A 113 -20.98 9.64 12.18
CA GLN A 113 -21.19 10.44 13.39
C GLN A 113 -20.39 11.75 13.31
N VAL A 114 -20.81 12.78 14.05
CA VAL A 114 -20.09 14.06 14.22
C VAL A 114 -18.57 13.89 14.38
N ARG A 115 -18.14 12.97 15.27
CA ARG A 115 -16.72 12.71 15.53
C ARG A 115 -15.99 12.11 14.32
N ALA A 116 -16.69 11.27 13.54
CA ALA A 116 -16.14 10.68 12.33
C ALA A 116 -15.87 11.76 11.28
N VAL A 117 -16.79 12.72 11.13
CA VAL A 117 -16.62 13.86 10.23
C VAL A 117 -15.39 14.67 10.61
N GLN A 118 -15.20 14.98 11.90
CA GLN A 118 -14.00 15.71 12.34
C GLN A 118 -12.71 14.95 12.00
N ALA A 119 -12.66 13.64 12.24
CA ALA A 119 -11.47 12.85 11.91
C ALA A 119 -11.19 12.80 10.41
N VAL A 120 -12.24 12.77 9.57
CA VAL A 120 -12.10 12.90 8.11
C VAL A 120 -11.54 14.29 7.76
N LEU A 121 -12.09 15.37 8.32
CA LEU A 121 -11.59 16.73 8.10
C LEU A 121 -10.12 16.86 8.55
N ASP A 122 -9.77 16.34 9.72
CA ASP A 122 -8.39 16.35 10.23
C ASP A 122 -7.42 15.61 9.32
N SER A 123 -7.87 14.52 8.68
CA SER A 123 -7.06 13.77 7.69
C SER A 123 -6.88 14.55 6.38
N LEU A 124 -7.81 15.44 6.06
CA LEU A 124 -7.79 16.27 4.86
C LEU A 124 -7.01 17.58 5.08
N MET A 125 -7.03 18.15 6.29
CA MET A 125 -6.38 19.43 6.61
C MET A 125 -4.89 19.52 6.19
N PRO A 126 -4.04 18.50 6.42
CA PRO A 126 -2.65 18.51 5.95
C PRO A 126 -2.49 18.56 4.43
N LEU A 127 -3.54 18.25 3.67
CA LEU A 127 -3.55 18.29 2.21
C LEU A 127 -3.95 19.67 1.66
N ASN A 128 -4.39 20.58 2.53
CA ASN A 128 -4.81 21.90 2.12
C ASN A 128 -3.61 22.67 1.52
N GLY A 129 -3.72 23.08 0.26
CA GLY A 129 -2.65 23.78 -0.46
C GLY A 129 -1.53 22.88 -1.00
N LEU A 130 -1.68 21.55 -1.00
CA LEU A 130 -0.77 20.68 -1.75
C LEU A 130 -0.88 20.98 -3.25
N THR A 131 0.27 21.18 -3.88
CA THR A 131 0.45 21.35 -5.32
C THR A 131 1.11 20.13 -5.97
N ARG A 132 1.07 20.04 -7.30
CA ARG A 132 1.88 19.08 -8.06
C ARG A 132 3.36 19.00 -7.65
N ASP A 133 4.01 20.13 -7.35
CA ASP A 133 5.42 20.10 -6.93
C ASP A 133 5.57 19.47 -5.53
N SER A 134 4.67 19.82 -4.61
CA SER A 134 4.65 19.23 -3.27
C SER A 134 4.38 17.72 -3.30
N PHE A 135 3.61 17.24 -4.28
CA PHE A 135 3.39 15.80 -4.50
C PHE A 135 4.74 15.09 -4.72
N LEU A 136 5.58 15.62 -5.60
CA LEU A 136 6.80 14.92 -6.04
C LEU A 136 8.01 15.15 -5.12
N THR A 137 7.97 16.20 -4.28
CA THR A 137 9.12 16.60 -3.43
C THR A 137 8.85 16.50 -1.93
N SER A 138 7.75 15.87 -1.52
CA SER A 138 7.33 15.86 -0.12
C SER A 138 8.32 15.12 0.80
N THR A 139 9.29 15.86 1.32
CA THR A 139 9.86 15.67 2.66
C THR A 139 9.16 16.55 3.71
N SER A 140 8.19 17.37 3.27
CA SER A 140 7.54 18.44 4.03
C SER A 140 6.13 18.09 4.53
N VAL A 141 5.57 16.97 4.07
CA VAL A 141 4.29 16.49 4.59
C VAL A 141 4.58 15.80 5.94
N PRO A 142 3.76 15.98 6.99
CA PRO A 142 4.05 15.44 8.31
C PRO A 142 4.37 13.92 8.26
N PRO A 143 5.23 13.38 9.13
CA PRO A 143 5.58 11.96 9.15
C PRO A 143 4.45 10.92 8.98
N PRO A 144 3.20 11.10 9.49
CA PRO A 144 2.10 10.17 9.18
C PRO A 144 1.59 10.22 7.73
N LEU A 145 2.07 11.14 6.91
CA LEU A 145 1.61 11.44 5.55
C LEU A 145 2.78 11.43 4.52
N VAL A 146 3.99 11.09 4.94
CA VAL A 146 5.12 10.90 4.04
C VAL A 146 4.97 9.52 3.38
N GLY A 147 5.19 9.44 2.06
CA GLY A 147 5.26 8.16 1.38
C GLY A 147 4.94 8.24 -0.09
N VAL A 148 3.73 8.68 -0.47
CA VAL A 148 3.28 8.99 -1.84
C VAL A 148 1.98 9.79 -1.71
N PRO A 149 1.73 10.82 -2.52
CA PRO A 149 0.54 11.68 -2.39
C PRO A 149 -0.55 11.21 -3.35
N PRO A 150 -1.72 11.85 -3.39
CA PRO A 150 -2.81 11.91 -2.41
C PRO A 150 -3.49 10.54 -2.11
N ALA A 151 -3.03 9.43 -2.69
CA ALA A 151 -3.61 8.11 -2.47
C ALA A 151 -3.49 7.66 -1.01
N ALA A 152 -2.39 8.00 -0.33
CA ALA A 152 -2.23 7.79 1.11
C ALA A 152 -3.29 8.54 1.92
N ALA A 153 -3.68 9.74 1.47
CA ALA A 153 -4.68 10.55 2.14
C ALA A 153 -6.09 10.02 1.94
N LEU A 154 -6.42 9.53 0.73
CA LEU A 154 -7.62 8.73 0.51
C LEU A 154 -7.63 7.51 1.44
N GLY A 155 -6.48 6.86 1.62
CA GLY A 155 -6.27 5.81 2.61
C GLY A 155 -6.60 6.27 4.03
N GLN A 156 -6.07 7.41 4.49
CA GLN A 156 -6.34 7.96 5.83
C GLN A 156 -7.82 8.24 6.04
N VAL A 157 -8.49 8.81 5.04
CA VAL A 157 -9.93 9.07 5.10
C VAL A 157 -10.70 7.75 5.22
N ILE A 158 -10.33 6.72 4.44
CA ILE A 158 -10.90 5.38 4.54
C ILE A 158 -10.66 4.78 5.94
N ALA A 159 -9.44 4.89 6.47
CA ALA A 159 -9.08 4.36 7.78
C ALA A 159 -9.84 5.08 8.91
N ALA A 160 -9.92 6.42 8.87
CA ALA A 160 -10.72 7.20 9.80
C ALA A 160 -12.19 6.76 9.73
N ALA A 161 -12.78 6.72 8.55
CA ALA A 161 -14.15 6.24 8.35
C ALA A 161 -14.37 4.84 8.96
N GLN A 162 -13.42 3.91 8.81
CA GLN A 162 -13.50 2.56 9.37
C GLN A 162 -13.44 2.53 10.90
N VAL A 163 -12.51 3.29 11.50
CA VAL A 163 -12.39 3.42 12.96
C VAL A 163 -13.71 3.90 13.57
N TYR A 164 -14.40 4.81 12.87
CA TYR A 164 -15.69 5.34 13.30
C TYR A 164 -16.90 4.58 12.74
N GLN A 165 -16.69 3.38 12.18
CA GLN A 165 -17.73 2.49 11.67
C GLN A 165 -18.67 3.15 10.63
N ALA A 166 -18.16 4.13 9.90
CA ALA A 166 -18.88 4.74 8.80
C ALA A 166 -19.10 3.72 7.68
N ARG A 167 -20.26 3.77 7.05
CA ARG A 167 -20.51 2.93 5.89
C ARG A 167 -19.78 3.52 4.69
N LEU A 168 -18.85 2.74 4.14
CA LEU A 168 -18.10 3.09 2.94
C LEU A 168 -18.82 2.52 1.71
N VAL A 169 -19.09 3.38 0.74
CA VAL A 169 -19.73 3.03 -0.53
C VAL A 169 -18.84 3.52 -1.66
N THR A 170 -18.32 2.62 -2.46
CA THR A 170 -17.58 2.95 -3.69
C THR A 170 -18.54 3.09 -4.86
N ALA A 171 -18.14 3.80 -5.92
CA ALA A 171 -18.84 3.72 -7.21
C ALA A 171 -18.99 2.27 -7.69
N ASP A 172 -20.07 1.98 -8.43
CA ASP A 172 -20.41 0.63 -8.91
C ASP A 172 -19.33 0.00 -9.81
N CYS A 173 -18.42 0.81 -10.35
CA CYS A 173 -17.30 0.35 -11.17
C CYS A 173 -16.12 -0.21 -10.36
N PHE A 174 -16.10 -0.04 -9.03
CA PHE A 174 -15.08 -0.59 -8.17
C PHE A 174 -15.60 -1.79 -7.39
N VAL A 175 -14.78 -2.83 -7.35
CA VAL A 175 -15.07 -4.05 -6.61
C VAL A 175 -14.67 -3.90 -5.14
N SER A 176 -13.67 -3.07 -4.84
CA SER A 176 -13.19 -2.82 -3.48
C SER A 176 -12.61 -1.42 -3.28
N LEU A 177 -12.39 -1.05 -2.00
CA LEU A 177 -11.70 0.19 -1.63
C LEU A 177 -10.23 0.18 -2.06
N GLN A 178 -9.57 -0.98 -1.96
CA GLN A 178 -8.18 -1.15 -2.38
C GLN A 178 -8.04 -0.94 -3.89
N GLU A 179 -9.01 -1.43 -4.67
CA GLU A 179 -9.05 -1.16 -6.10
C GLU A 179 -9.24 0.32 -6.41
N MET A 180 -10.14 1.00 -5.69
CA MET A 180 -10.31 2.43 -5.83
C MET A 180 -8.99 3.18 -5.55
N VAL A 181 -8.24 2.81 -4.50
CA VAL A 181 -6.93 3.41 -4.18
C VAL A 181 -5.91 3.16 -5.29
N CYS A 182 -5.82 1.95 -5.84
CA CYS A 182 -4.89 1.63 -6.93
C CYS A 182 -5.26 2.39 -8.22
N CYS A 183 -6.54 2.42 -8.57
CA CYS A 183 -7.04 3.16 -9.74
C CYS A 183 -6.83 4.67 -9.57
N TYR A 184 -7.04 5.19 -8.36
CA TYR A 184 -6.76 6.58 -8.00
C TYR A 184 -5.28 6.91 -8.23
N PHE A 185 -4.37 6.05 -7.75
CA PHE A 185 -2.94 6.24 -7.94
C PHE A 185 -2.55 6.28 -9.42
N ASP A 186 -3.07 5.37 -10.24
CA ASP A 186 -2.82 5.38 -11.69
C ASP A 186 -3.36 6.64 -12.37
N LEU A 187 -4.56 7.06 -12.00
CA LEU A 187 -5.19 8.28 -12.52
C LEU A 187 -4.34 9.51 -12.18
N MET A 188 -3.87 9.60 -10.93
CA MET A 188 -2.97 10.68 -10.51
C MET A 188 -1.65 10.67 -11.28
N CYS A 189 -1.05 9.51 -11.48
CA CYS A 189 0.15 9.39 -12.32
C CYS A 189 -0.11 9.83 -13.77
N ALA A 190 -1.26 9.46 -14.34
CA ALA A 190 -1.61 9.87 -15.71
C ALA A 190 -1.79 11.40 -15.83
N GLN A 191 -2.43 12.04 -14.85
CA GLN A 191 -2.67 13.48 -14.85
C GLN A 191 -1.41 14.29 -14.57
N LEU A 192 -0.67 13.89 -13.53
CA LEU A 192 0.55 14.59 -13.13
C LEU A 192 1.72 14.28 -14.06
N ALA A 193 1.62 13.27 -14.92
CA ALA A 193 2.65 12.85 -15.87
C ALA A 193 4.08 12.94 -15.27
N PRO A 194 4.33 12.26 -14.13
CA PRO A 194 5.63 12.31 -13.48
C PRO A 194 6.70 11.75 -14.42
N THR A 195 7.87 12.38 -14.41
CA THR A 195 9.01 11.95 -15.22
C THR A 195 9.81 10.87 -14.51
N PRO A 196 10.70 10.13 -15.20
CA PRO A 196 11.61 9.21 -14.53
C PRO A 196 12.44 9.88 -13.43
N SER A 197 12.87 11.13 -13.65
CA SER A 197 13.62 11.89 -12.64
C SER A 197 12.80 12.17 -11.37
N ASP A 198 11.47 12.21 -11.46
CA ASP A 198 10.63 12.43 -10.28
C ASP A 198 10.53 11.16 -9.44
N PHE A 199 10.39 10.00 -10.06
CA PHE A 199 10.42 8.71 -9.35
C PHE A 199 11.80 8.40 -8.77
N GLN A 200 12.89 8.77 -9.44
CA GLN A 200 14.25 8.59 -8.90
C GLN A 200 14.45 9.26 -7.54
N LYS A 201 13.75 10.37 -7.26
CA LYS A 201 13.80 11.06 -5.95
C LYS A 201 13.11 10.25 -4.84
N LEU A 202 12.22 9.32 -5.21
CA LEU A 202 11.46 8.46 -4.29
C LEU A 202 12.15 7.12 -4.01
N PHE A 203 13.29 6.86 -4.65
CA PHE A 203 14.03 5.61 -4.58
C PHE A 203 15.36 5.81 -3.84
N SER A 204 15.68 4.87 -2.95
CA SER A 204 17.02 4.68 -2.42
C SER A 204 17.52 3.30 -2.86
N VAL A 205 18.52 3.27 -3.74
CA VAL A 205 19.13 2.02 -4.23
C VAL A 205 20.48 1.81 -3.57
N THR A 206 20.66 0.69 -2.89
CA THR A 206 21.92 0.33 -2.19
C THR A 206 22.26 -1.13 -2.42
N GLU A 207 23.55 -1.46 -2.54
CA GLU A 207 24.00 -2.85 -2.51
C GLU A 207 24.05 -3.32 -1.06
N VAL A 208 23.13 -4.21 -0.67
CA VAL A 208 22.95 -4.68 0.73
C VAL A 208 23.72 -5.96 1.02
N LEU A 209 24.01 -6.75 -0.02
CA LEU A 209 24.85 -7.94 -0.01
C LEU A 209 25.59 -8.00 -1.35
N PRO A 210 26.70 -8.76 -1.48
CA PRO A 210 27.41 -8.87 -2.75
C PRO A 210 26.48 -9.24 -3.91
N SER A 211 26.39 -8.36 -4.90
CA SER A 211 25.51 -8.49 -6.08
C SER A 211 24.00 -8.52 -5.79
N VAL A 212 23.55 -8.03 -4.62
CA VAL A 212 22.14 -7.86 -4.27
C VAL A 212 21.85 -6.39 -4.00
N TYR A 213 21.05 -5.78 -4.88
CA TYR A 213 20.68 -4.37 -4.83
C TYR A 213 19.28 -4.22 -4.24
N SER A 214 19.17 -3.47 -3.16
CA SER A 214 17.91 -3.12 -2.52
C SER A 214 17.44 -1.76 -2.99
N MET A 215 16.25 -1.71 -3.60
CA MET A 215 15.48 -0.50 -3.84
C MET A 215 14.48 -0.31 -2.69
N HIS A 216 14.69 0.73 -1.91
CA HIS A 216 13.76 1.15 -0.87
C HIS A 216 12.94 2.36 -1.33
N THR A 217 11.65 2.35 -1.02
CA THR A 217 10.76 3.50 -1.15
C THR A 217 9.81 3.54 0.06
N GLU A 218 9.30 4.73 0.37
CA GLU A 218 8.40 4.93 1.51
C GLU A 218 6.93 4.63 1.17
N SER A 219 6.62 4.21 -0.06
CA SER A 219 5.26 3.89 -0.48
C SER A 219 5.12 2.57 -1.17
N ARG A 220 4.22 1.75 -0.62
CA ARG A 220 3.80 0.47 -1.20
C ARG A 220 3.17 0.65 -2.58
N LEU A 221 2.46 1.76 -2.83
CA LEU A 221 1.89 2.06 -4.14
C LEU A 221 2.97 2.28 -5.20
N VAL A 222 4.01 3.06 -4.88
CA VAL A 222 5.15 3.26 -5.77
C VAL A 222 5.94 1.97 -5.93
N LEU A 223 6.17 1.23 -4.84
CA LEU A 223 6.84 -0.06 -4.90
C LEU A 223 6.12 -1.04 -5.84
N GLY A 224 4.86 -1.35 -5.55
CA GLY A 224 4.08 -2.31 -6.31
C GLY A 224 3.81 -1.87 -7.75
N SER A 225 3.58 -0.57 -7.99
CA SER A 225 3.44 -0.07 -9.35
C SER A 225 4.76 -0.04 -10.13
N THR A 226 5.91 -0.03 -9.48
CA THR A 226 7.23 -0.13 -10.13
C THR A 226 7.55 -1.57 -10.48
N PHE A 227 7.33 -2.52 -9.55
CA PHE A 227 7.72 -3.91 -9.73
C PHE A 227 6.72 -4.78 -10.48
N LEU A 228 5.48 -4.35 -10.70
CA LEU A 228 4.44 -5.19 -11.34
C LEU A 228 4.94 -5.92 -12.58
N ARG A 229 5.49 -5.22 -13.58
CA ARG A 229 5.95 -5.92 -14.80
C ARG A 229 7.22 -6.72 -14.60
N PHE A 230 8.08 -6.32 -13.68
CA PHE A 230 9.27 -7.08 -13.31
C PHE A 230 8.88 -8.43 -12.73
N GLN A 231 8.05 -8.42 -11.69
CA GLN A 231 7.63 -9.61 -10.96
C GLN A 231 6.78 -10.53 -11.85
N GLU A 232 5.77 -9.98 -12.53
CA GLU A 232 4.78 -10.81 -13.23
C GLU A 232 5.33 -11.37 -14.55
N TYR A 233 6.29 -10.69 -15.18
CA TYR A 233 7.03 -11.30 -16.29
C TYR A 233 7.79 -12.57 -15.86
N TYR A 234 8.25 -12.60 -14.60
CA TYR A 234 9.02 -13.69 -14.06
C TYR A 234 8.14 -14.80 -13.45
N GLU A 235 7.17 -14.43 -12.62
CA GLU A 235 6.46 -15.35 -11.71
C GLU A 235 4.96 -15.42 -11.93
N CYS A 236 4.40 -14.69 -12.92
CA CYS A 236 2.96 -14.75 -13.13
C CYS A 236 2.52 -16.21 -13.35
N PRO A 237 1.48 -16.67 -12.66
CA PRO A 237 0.99 -18.04 -12.80
C PRO A 237 0.33 -18.31 -14.17
N ASP A 238 -0.09 -17.27 -14.89
CA ASP A 238 -0.67 -17.44 -16.23
C ASP A 238 0.46 -17.48 -17.28
N PRO A 239 0.61 -18.58 -18.02
CA PRO A 239 1.65 -18.70 -19.05
C PRO A 239 1.48 -17.72 -20.22
N LYS A 240 0.34 -17.04 -20.35
CA LYS A 240 0.14 -15.96 -21.33
C LYS A 240 0.83 -14.65 -20.92
N ILE A 241 1.08 -14.45 -19.64
CA ILE A 241 1.75 -13.27 -19.08
C ILE A 241 3.21 -13.62 -18.75
N ARG A 242 3.44 -14.78 -18.13
CA ARG A 242 4.79 -15.25 -17.78
C ARG A 242 5.67 -15.33 -19.02
N HIS A 243 6.86 -14.72 -18.94
CA HIS A 243 7.84 -14.64 -20.03
C HIS A 243 7.32 -14.03 -21.34
N SER A 244 6.18 -13.34 -21.30
CA SER A 244 5.53 -12.72 -22.46
C SER A 244 5.48 -11.20 -22.29
N ALA A 245 5.48 -10.45 -23.39
CA ALA A 245 5.26 -9.01 -23.33
C ALA A 245 3.79 -8.73 -22.98
N PHE A 246 3.55 -7.80 -22.06
CA PHE A 246 2.19 -7.37 -21.71
C PHE A 246 2.15 -5.90 -21.25
N GLN A 247 0.97 -5.29 -21.36
CA GLN A 247 0.67 -3.95 -20.88
C GLN A 247 0.02 -4.00 -19.49
N TYR A 248 0.09 -2.89 -18.75
CA TYR A 248 -0.51 -2.81 -17.41
C TYR A 248 -2.01 -3.10 -17.42
N GLU A 249 -2.72 -2.61 -18.43
CA GLU A 249 -4.17 -2.77 -18.57
C GLU A 249 -4.55 -4.24 -18.80
N GLU A 250 -3.76 -4.95 -19.62
CA GLU A 250 -3.93 -6.39 -19.85
C GLU A 250 -3.74 -7.17 -18.56
N TYR A 251 -2.71 -6.83 -17.78
CA TYR A 251 -2.49 -7.45 -16.47
C TYR A 251 -3.61 -7.13 -15.48
N LYS A 252 -4.07 -5.87 -15.40
CA LYS A 252 -5.16 -5.47 -14.49
C LYS A 252 -6.46 -6.19 -14.83
N GLU A 253 -6.78 -6.31 -16.11
CA GLU A 253 -7.94 -7.08 -16.57
C GLU A 253 -7.80 -8.56 -16.22
N TRP A 254 -6.63 -9.14 -16.47
CA TRP A 254 -6.35 -10.51 -16.07
C TRP A 254 -6.50 -10.70 -14.55
N PHE A 255 -5.90 -9.82 -13.74
CA PHE A 255 -5.92 -9.85 -12.28
C PHE A 255 -7.36 -9.86 -11.75
N ARG A 256 -8.21 -8.94 -12.24
CA ARG A 256 -9.65 -8.85 -11.89
C ARG A 256 -10.43 -10.11 -12.22
N ASN A 257 -10.13 -10.73 -13.36
CA ASN A 257 -10.85 -11.87 -13.89
C ASN A 257 -10.28 -13.22 -13.41
N SER A 258 -9.06 -13.21 -12.88
CA SER A 258 -8.39 -14.39 -12.36
C SER A 258 -9.27 -14.99 -11.26
N SER A 259 -9.42 -16.32 -11.26
CA SER A 259 -10.21 -17.02 -10.22
C SER A 259 -9.67 -16.86 -8.81
N ARG A 260 -8.51 -16.22 -8.66
CA ARG A 260 -7.71 -16.06 -7.43
C ARG A 260 -8.17 -14.83 -6.64
N ASP A 261 -8.43 -13.72 -7.33
CA ASP A 261 -8.80 -12.42 -6.75
C ASP A 261 -10.23 -12.00 -7.10
N ARG A 262 -11.05 -12.95 -7.59
CA ARG A 262 -12.46 -12.70 -7.91
C ARG A 262 -13.17 -12.04 -6.73
N GLY A 263 -13.68 -10.84 -6.98
CA GLY A 263 -14.43 -10.08 -5.98
C GLY A 263 -13.58 -9.18 -5.08
N GLN A 264 -12.26 -9.06 -5.30
CA GLN A 264 -11.41 -8.09 -4.61
C GLN A 264 -11.00 -6.89 -5.48
N GLY A 265 -11.20 -6.97 -6.80
CA GLY A 265 -10.77 -5.92 -7.73
C GLY A 265 -9.24 -5.85 -7.86
N PHE A 266 -8.72 -4.84 -8.56
CA PHE A 266 -7.28 -4.67 -8.73
C PHE A 266 -6.61 -4.02 -7.51
N ASN A 267 -6.02 -4.81 -6.61
CA ASN A 267 -5.33 -4.33 -5.39
C ASN A 267 -3.83 -4.62 -5.36
N TYR A 268 -3.23 -5.02 -6.49
CA TYR A 268 -1.84 -5.49 -6.60
C TYR A 268 -0.80 -4.58 -5.93
N TYR A 269 -0.97 -3.26 -6.06
CA TYR A 269 -0.02 -2.29 -5.50
C TYR A 269 0.03 -2.27 -3.97
N LEU A 270 -0.88 -2.96 -3.28
CA LEU A 270 -1.04 -2.90 -1.83
C LEU A 270 -0.89 -4.26 -1.14
N ILE A 271 -0.85 -5.37 -1.88
CA ILE A 271 -0.87 -6.72 -1.28
C ILE A 271 0.51 -7.32 -1.03
N TRP A 272 1.54 -6.83 -1.72
CA TRP A 272 2.90 -7.35 -1.61
C TRP A 272 3.75 -6.49 -0.66
N PRO A 273 4.37 -7.10 0.36
CA PRO A 273 5.23 -6.37 1.29
C PRO A 273 6.62 -6.09 0.70
N GLY A 274 7.10 -6.98 -0.16
CA GLY A 274 8.38 -6.90 -0.87
C GLY A 274 8.31 -7.51 -2.26
N PHE A 275 9.37 -7.29 -3.03
CA PHE A 275 9.53 -7.79 -4.39
C PHE A 275 10.94 -8.29 -4.59
N ASN A 276 11.11 -9.24 -5.49
CA ASN A 276 12.43 -9.72 -5.84
C ASN A 276 12.52 -10.14 -7.31
N VAL A 277 13.63 -9.77 -7.94
CA VAL A 277 13.82 -9.99 -9.36
C VAL A 277 15.27 -10.26 -9.73
N PRO A 278 15.52 -11.32 -10.53
CA PRO A 278 16.85 -11.59 -11.05
C PRO A 278 17.26 -10.62 -12.16
N SER A 279 18.56 -10.37 -12.29
CA SER A 279 19.14 -9.49 -13.30
C SER A 279 18.76 -9.81 -14.75
N TRP A 280 18.40 -11.06 -15.09
CA TRP A 280 17.95 -11.38 -16.45
C TRP A 280 16.59 -10.74 -16.78
N VAL A 281 15.70 -10.59 -15.79
CA VAL A 281 14.44 -9.86 -15.95
C VAL A 281 14.73 -8.39 -16.22
N VAL A 282 15.62 -7.79 -15.43
CA VAL A 282 16.07 -6.40 -15.62
C VAL A 282 16.60 -6.18 -17.04
N ARG A 283 17.43 -7.10 -17.55
CA ARG A 283 17.93 -7.05 -18.94
C ARG A 283 16.81 -7.18 -19.96
N ASP A 284 15.85 -8.06 -19.74
CA ASP A 284 14.72 -8.25 -20.65
C ASP A 284 13.83 -7.00 -20.72
N LEU A 285 13.59 -6.32 -19.59
CA LEU A 285 12.90 -5.02 -19.58
C LEU A 285 13.71 -3.94 -20.32
N LYS A 286 15.02 -3.81 -20.05
CA LYS A 286 15.90 -2.85 -20.78
C LYS A 286 15.91 -3.10 -22.28
N SER A 287 15.79 -4.37 -22.71
CA SER A 287 15.73 -4.74 -24.12
C SER A 287 14.35 -4.59 -24.78
N GLY A 288 13.31 -4.26 -24.01
CA GLY A 288 11.93 -4.09 -24.49
C GLY A 288 11.12 -5.39 -24.64
N LYS A 289 11.62 -6.54 -24.17
CA LYS A 289 10.94 -7.85 -24.30
C LYS A 289 9.69 -7.99 -23.42
N VAL A 290 9.58 -7.19 -22.36
CA VAL A 290 8.47 -7.26 -21.38
C VAL A 290 7.30 -6.34 -21.75
N GLY A 291 7.42 -5.62 -22.87
CA GLY A 291 6.42 -4.68 -23.36
C GLY A 291 6.92 -3.25 -23.31
N LEU A 292 6.55 -2.46 -24.31
CA LEU A 292 6.89 -1.04 -24.43
C LEU A 292 5.62 -0.20 -24.63
N PRO A 293 5.64 1.10 -24.27
CA PRO A 293 6.76 1.82 -23.64
C PRO A 293 6.98 1.42 -22.16
N LEU A 294 8.16 1.75 -21.63
CA LEU A 294 8.37 1.70 -20.18
C LEU A 294 7.57 2.83 -19.52
N ARG A 295 7.03 2.58 -18.32
CA ARG A 295 6.45 3.64 -17.50
C ARG A 295 7.56 4.40 -16.79
N PRO A 296 7.35 5.68 -16.43
CA PRO A 296 8.41 6.51 -15.87
C PRO A 296 9.07 5.93 -14.61
N GLN A 297 8.32 5.26 -13.73
CA GLN A 297 8.87 4.61 -12.54
C GLN A 297 9.77 3.40 -12.85
N GLU A 298 9.48 2.68 -13.94
CA GLU A 298 10.29 1.55 -14.37
C GLU A 298 11.59 2.05 -15.01
N GLU A 299 11.51 3.09 -15.87
CA GLU A 299 12.68 3.76 -16.41
C GLU A 299 13.57 4.34 -15.30
N ALA A 300 12.95 4.93 -14.28
CA ALA A 300 13.63 5.47 -13.11
C ALA A 300 14.45 4.39 -12.39
N LEU A 301 13.83 3.25 -12.05
CA LEU A 301 14.52 2.14 -11.40
C LEU A 301 15.63 1.56 -12.28
N LEU A 302 15.36 1.30 -13.56
CA LEU A 302 16.35 0.75 -14.49
C LEU A 302 17.59 1.63 -14.65
N GLY A 303 17.41 2.96 -14.56
CA GLY A 303 18.50 3.94 -14.62
C GLY A 303 19.33 4.05 -13.33
N LEU A 304 18.85 3.54 -12.20
CA LEU A 304 19.59 3.50 -10.93
C LEU A 304 20.34 2.17 -10.72
N LEU A 305 19.92 1.11 -11.42
CA LEU A 305 20.54 -0.21 -11.33
C LEU A 305 21.86 -0.25 -12.11
N PRO A 306 22.84 -1.07 -11.67
CA PRO A 306 24.13 -1.18 -12.35
C PRO A 306 23.98 -1.71 -13.78
N GLU A 307 24.86 -1.24 -14.67
CA GLU A 307 25.16 -1.90 -15.94
C GLU A 307 26.20 -2.99 -15.67
N ALA A 308 25.75 -4.16 -15.19
CA ALA A 308 26.62 -5.28 -14.88
C ALA A 308 26.47 -6.41 -15.91
N GLU A 309 27.61 -6.91 -16.42
CA GLU A 309 27.66 -8.15 -17.19
C GLU A 309 27.41 -9.39 -16.30
N GLU A 310 27.83 -9.30 -15.04
CA GLU A 310 27.65 -10.36 -14.05
C GLU A 310 26.20 -10.44 -13.56
N SER A 311 25.80 -11.62 -13.10
CA SER A 311 24.47 -11.85 -12.53
C SER A 311 24.34 -11.17 -11.18
N PHE A 312 23.36 -10.27 -11.07
CA PHE A 312 22.93 -9.66 -9.81
C PHE A 312 21.46 -9.96 -9.52
N TYR A 313 21.01 -9.52 -8.36
CA TYR A 313 19.62 -9.61 -7.90
C TYR A 313 19.14 -8.24 -7.44
N VAL A 314 17.85 -7.96 -7.65
CA VAL A 314 17.20 -6.72 -7.20
C VAL A 314 16.10 -7.10 -6.24
N ILE A 315 16.07 -6.45 -5.09
CA ILE A 315 14.99 -6.56 -4.12
C ILE A 315 14.32 -5.20 -3.95
N GLY A 316 13.02 -5.21 -3.73
CA GLY A 316 12.21 -4.04 -3.48
C GLY A 316 11.56 -4.15 -2.12
N THR A 317 11.73 -3.16 -1.26
CA THR A 317 11.05 -3.14 0.04
C THR A 317 10.39 -1.79 0.29
N CYS A 318 9.24 -1.85 0.96
CA CYS A 318 8.55 -0.70 1.53
C CYS A 318 8.68 -0.80 3.05
N GLU A 319 8.73 0.34 3.73
CA GLU A 319 8.82 0.43 5.19
C GLU A 319 10.14 -0.10 5.79
N LYS A 320 10.33 0.13 7.09
CA LYS A 320 11.51 -0.33 7.85
C LYS A 320 11.27 -1.73 8.45
N ASP A 321 10.49 -2.56 7.77
CA ASP A 321 10.26 -3.92 8.22
C ASP A 321 11.50 -4.79 7.94
N VAL A 322 12.19 -5.14 9.02
CA VAL A 322 13.39 -5.97 9.01
C VAL A 322 13.06 -7.40 8.56
N GLN A 323 11.85 -7.89 8.85
CA GLN A 323 11.43 -9.24 8.49
C GLN A 323 11.29 -9.37 6.98
N THR A 324 10.51 -8.47 6.34
CA THR A 324 10.43 -8.39 4.88
C THR A 324 11.81 -8.19 4.25
N LEU A 325 12.66 -7.30 4.78
CA LEU A 325 14.00 -7.12 4.23
C LEU A 325 14.84 -8.41 4.29
N HIS A 326 14.82 -9.13 5.40
CA HIS A 326 15.53 -10.40 5.52
C HIS A 326 14.98 -11.47 4.58
N HIS A 327 13.66 -11.53 4.41
CA HIS A 327 12.98 -12.39 3.45
C HIS A 327 13.51 -12.12 2.03
N GLU A 328 13.49 -10.87 1.58
CA GLU A 328 13.99 -10.52 0.25
C GLU A 328 15.50 -10.74 0.08
N MET A 329 16.30 -10.43 1.11
CA MET A 329 17.73 -10.73 1.12
C MET A 329 18.02 -12.23 0.98
N ALA A 330 17.16 -13.09 1.53
CA ALA A 330 17.30 -14.55 1.41
C ALA A 330 17.20 -14.99 -0.05
N HIS A 331 16.21 -14.49 -0.81
CA HIS A 331 16.13 -14.70 -2.26
C HIS A 331 17.39 -14.23 -2.99
N GLY A 332 17.88 -13.04 -2.63
CA GLY A 332 19.11 -12.46 -3.15
C GLY A 332 20.31 -13.39 -2.98
N LEU A 333 20.54 -13.91 -1.77
CA LEU A 333 21.62 -14.87 -1.50
C LEU A 333 21.41 -16.20 -2.20
N TYR A 334 20.18 -16.71 -2.24
CA TYR A 334 19.86 -17.97 -2.90
C TYR A 334 20.19 -17.93 -4.39
N THR A 335 20.06 -16.76 -5.03
CA THR A 335 20.44 -16.55 -6.43
C THR A 335 21.92 -16.27 -6.62
N THR A 336 22.51 -15.37 -5.83
CA THR A 336 23.85 -14.82 -6.10
C THR A 336 24.99 -15.58 -5.42
N ASN A 337 24.71 -16.36 -4.38
CA ASN A 337 25.72 -17.09 -3.62
C ASN A 337 25.50 -18.61 -3.75
N SER A 338 26.27 -19.23 -4.65
CA SER A 338 26.17 -20.67 -4.92
C SER A 338 26.45 -21.55 -3.70
N THR A 339 27.30 -21.09 -2.78
CA THR A 339 27.61 -21.82 -1.53
C THR A 339 26.42 -21.81 -0.59
N TYR A 340 25.79 -20.64 -0.41
CA TYR A 340 24.56 -20.50 0.36
C TYR A 340 23.42 -21.33 -0.24
N ARG A 341 23.17 -21.19 -1.55
CA ARG A 341 22.15 -21.98 -2.27
C ARG A 341 22.32 -23.48 -2.07
N SER A 342 23.56 -23.98 -2.20
CA SER A 342 23.86 -25.40 -2.04
C SER A 342 23.57 -25.88 -0.61
N ALA A 343 23.99 -25.10 0.40
CA ALA A 343 23.77 -25.43 1.80
C ALA A 343 22.29 -25.39 2.20
N VAL A 344 21.53 -24.41 1.69
CA VAL A 344 20.08 -24.32 1.90
C VAL A 344 19.35 -25.46 1.20
N THR A 345 19.71 -25.78 -0.05
CA THR A 345 19.12 -26.91 -0.79
C THR A 345 19.33 -28.23 -0.04
N GLU A 346 20.54 -28.43 0.52
CA GLU A 346 20.84 -29.61 1.35
C GLU A 346 20.00 -29.63 2.64
N ALA A 347 19.80 -28.48 3.29
CA ALA A 347 18.94 -28.38 4.47
C ALA A 347 17.47 -28.67 4.14
N LEU A 348 16.93 -28.09 3.07
CA LEU A 348 15.56 -28.34 2.59
C LEU A 348 15.34 -29.82 2.23
N ALA A 349 16.36 -30.52 1.71
CA ALA A 349 16.27 -31.96 1.42
C ALA A 349 16.07 -32.83 2.68
N GLN A 350 16.29 -32.28 3.88
CA GLN A 350 16.05 -32.97 5.16
C GLN A 350 14.64 -32.71 5.69
N LEU A 351 13.86 -31.83 5.04
CA LEU A 351 12.48 -31.55 5.43
C LEU A 351 11.61 -32.80 5.18
N PRO A 352 10.79 -33.24 6.15
CA PRO A 352 9.87 -34.35 5.94
C PRO A 352 8.94 -34.09 4.75
N GLN A 353 8.70 -35.11 3.91
CA GLN A 353 7.89 -34.95 2.69
C GLN A 353 6.50 -34.36 2.98
N ALA A 354 5.85 -34.80 4.06
CA ALA A 354 4.54 -34.27 4.46
C ALA A 354 4.56 -32.75 4.70
N ARG A 355 5.68 -32.22 5.23
CA ARG A 355 5.90 -30.80 5.49
C ARG A 355 6.24 -30.04 4.22
N SER A 356 7.08 -30.61 3.35
CA SER A 356 7.33 -30.04 2.02
C SER A 356 6.03 -29.93 1.21
N ASP A 357 5.18 -30.94 1.25
CA ASP A 357 3.89 -30.93 0.55
C ASP A 357 2.91 -29.92 1.17
N ALA A 358 2.95 -29.73 2.49
CA ALA A 358 2.14 -28.73 3.19
C ALA A 358 2.56 -27.31 2.82
N ALA A 359 3.86 -26.99 2.89
CA ALA A 359 4.41 -25.70 2.48
C ALA A 359 4.07 -25.39 1.02
N ARG A 360 4.23 -26.38 0.12
CA ARG A 360 3.82 -26.23 -1.29
C ARG A 360 2.34 -25.91 -1.42
N ARG A 361 1.45 -26.59 -0.68
CA ARG A 361 0.00 -26.29 -0.73
C ARG A 361 -0.30 -24.86 -0.27
N VAL A 362 0.38 -24.38 0.78
CA VAL A 362 0.25 -23.01 1.27
C VAL A 362 0.71 -22.02 0.20
N LEU A 363 1.91 -22.19 -0.36
CA LEU A 363 2.45 -21.31 -1.41
C LEU A 363 1.56 -21.27 -2.65
N LEU A 364 1.07 -22.42 -3.12
CA LEU A 364 0.11 -22.45 -4.23
C LEU A 364 -1.22 -21.78 -3.87
N GLY A 365 -1.65 -21.88 -2.62
CA GLY A 365 -2.81 -21.15 -2.08
C GLY A 365 -2.59 -19.63 -2.02
N MET A 366 -1.33 -19.20 -1.81
CA MET A 366 -0.87 -17.81 -1.89
C MET A 366 -0.57 -17.35 -3.32
N SER A 367 -0.97 -18.13 -4.32
CA SER A 367 -0.86 -17.82 -5.75
C SER A 367 0.52 -17.89 -6.39
N TYR A 368 1.55 -18.38 -5.68
CA TYR A 368 2.83 -18.68 -6.32
C TYR A 368 2.69 -19.70 -7.45
N VAL A 369 3.57 -19.60 -8.44
CA VAL A 369 3.59 -20.52 -9.57
C VAL A 369 4.10 -21.91 -9.14
N ASP A 370 3.53 -22.95 -9.74
CA ASP A 370 3.93 -24.34 -9.48
C ASP A 370 5.25 -24.68 -10.19
N ASP A 371 6.33 -24.05 -9.75
CA ASP A 371 7.68 -24.20 -10.24
C ASP A 371 8.59 -24.67 -9.10
N PRO A 372 9.23 -25.85 -9.19
CA PRO A 372 10.01 -26.40 -8.08
C PRO A 372 11.17 -25.53 -7.60
N GLU A 373 11.75 -24.68 -8.45
CA GLU A 373 12.85 -23.81 -8.02
C GLU A 373 12.34 -22.56 -7.32
N ILE A 374 11.26 -21.96 -7.81
CA ILE A 374 10.59 -20.83 -7.13
C ILE A 374 10.05 -21.29 -5.78
N LEU A 375 9.35 -22.43 -5.73
CA LEU A 375 8.79 -22.93 -4.47
C LEU A 375 9.87 -23.22 -3.41
N LYS A 376 11.05 -23.72 -3.79
CA LYS A 376 12.16 -23.90 -2.83
C LYS A 376 12.73 -22.57 -2.34
N ASP A 377 12.82 -21.59 -3.24
CA ASP A 377 13.32 -20.26 -2.90
C ASP A 377 12.37 -19.53 -1.94
N GLU A 378 11.06 -19.61 -2.18
CA GLU A 378 10.05 -19.13 -1.24
C GLU A 378 10.14 -19.85 0.11
N MET A 379 10.20 -21.19 0.11
CA MET A 379 10.28 -21.97 1.35
C MET A 379 11.46 -21.55 2.23
N GLN A 380 12.64 -21.32 1.66
CA GLN A 380 13.79 -20.87 2.45
C GLN A 380 13.64 -19.43 2.95
N ALA A 381 13.05 -18.53 2.16
CA ALA A 381 12.83 -17.14 2.55
C ALA A 381 11.85 -17.03 3.72
N TYR A 382 10.72 -17.74 3.69
CA TYR A 382 9.79 -17.81 4.83
C TYR A 382 10.46 -18.41 6.08
N MET A 383 11.30 -19.44 5.92
CA MET A 383 12.03 -20.02 7.05
C MET A 383 13.03 -19.04 7.69
N VAL A 384 13.64 -18.14 6.90
CA VAL A 384 14.48 -17.03 7.41
C VAL A 384 13.66 -16.06 8.27
N GLU A 385 12.43 -15.76 7.85
CA GLU A 385 11.51 -14.87 8.57
C GLU A 385 10.97 -15.45 9.88
N GLY A 386 11.05 -16.78 10.03
CA GLY A 386 10.48 -17.48 11.18
C GLY A 386 9.18 -18.22 10.86
N ASN A 387 8.70 -18.15 9.61
CA ASN A 387 7.47 -18.79 9.18
C ASN A 387 7.75 -20.13 8.47
N CYS A 388 7.13 -21.20 8.95
CA CYS A 388 7.33 -22.54 8.39
C CYS A 388 6.27 -22.93 7.34
N LEU A 389 5.25 -22.12 7.05
CA LEU A 389 4.20 -22.37 6.05
C LEU A 389 3.36 -23.65 6.30
N TYR A 390 3.19 -24.08 7.56
CA TYR A 390 2.28 -25.16 7.96
C TYR A 390 1.88 -25.06 9.44
N GLU A 391 0.75 -25.68 9.81
CA GLU A 391 0.27 -25.75 11.20
C GLU A 391 1.07 -26.77 12.03
N ASP A 392 1.29 -26.46 13.31
CA ASP A 392 2.08 -27.26 14.23
C ASP A 392 1.38 -28.58 14.61
N ASP A 393 2.03 -29.71 14.31
CA ASP A 393 1.79 -30.98 15.01
C ASP A 393 3.09 -31.32 15.77
N GLU A 394 2.98 -31.48 17.09
CA GLU A 394 4.11 -31.39 18.05
C GLU A 394 5.26 -32.38 17.76
N ALA A 395 4.99 -33.55 17.21
CA ALA A 395 6.02 -34.60 17.03
C ALA A 395 6.84 -34.47 15.74
N GLU A 396 6.26 -33.94 14.66
CA GLU A 396 6.99 -33.63 13.41
C GLU A 396 7.61 -32.23 13.45
N CYS A 397 7.21 -31.40 14.42
CA CYS A 397 7.71 -30.05 14.65
C CYS A 397 9.23 -30.01 14.85
N THR A 398 9.86 -31.05 15.44
CA THR A 398 11.31 -31.00 15.75
C THR A 398 12.20 -31.04 14.51
N ALA A 399 11.91 -31.88 13.51
CA ALA A 399 12.74 -31.99 12.31
C ALA A 399 12.59 -30.74 11.41
N ALA A 400 11.36 -30.26 11.25
CA ALA A 400 11.05 -29.01 10.59
C ALA A 400 11.75 -27.80 11.26
N ALA A 401 11.66 -27.70 12.59
CA ALA A 401 12.32 -26.65 13.35
C ALA A 401 13.86 -26.71 13.26
N GLU A 402 14.44 -27.91 13.13
CA GLU A 402 15.88 -28.07 12.89
C GLU A 402 16.29 -27.52 11.52
N VAL A 403 15.54 -27.86 10.47
CA VAL A 403 15.77 -27.36 9.11
C VAL A 403 15.65 -25.84 9.08
N GLN A 404 14.59 -25.29 9.67
CA GLN A 404 14.40 -23.85 9.79
C GLN A 404 15.59 -23.20 10.51
N ARG A 405 15.96 -23.70 11.69
CA ARG A 405 17.10 -23.14 12.47
C ARG A 405 18.40 -23.18 11.69
N ARG A 406 18.65 -24.27 10.95
CA ARG A 406 19.83 -24.41 10.08
C ARG A 406 19.82 -23.34 8.98
N ILE A 407 18.69 -23.15 8.30
CA ILE A 407 18.54 -22.13 7.24
C ILE A 407 18.70 -20.72 7.80
N SER A 408 18.03 -20.37 8.91
CA SER A 408 18.17 -19.05 9.54
C SER A 408 19.62 -18.79 9.99
N THR A 409 20.32 -19.80 10.51
CA THR A 409 21.75 -19.67 10.90
C THR A 409 22.64 -19.47 9.69
N LEU A 410 22.42 -20.23 8.61
CA LEU A 410 23.15 -20.05 7.34
C LEU A 410 22.95 -18.64 6.79
N PHE A 411 21.71 -18.14 6.80
CA PHE A 411 21.36 -16.81 6.36
C PHE A 411 22.12 -15.75 7.16
N ARG A 412 21.95 -15.73 8.49
CA ARG A 412 22.57 -14.70 9.34
C ARG A 412 24.08 -14.67 9.25
N ARG A 413 24.72 -15.85 9.19
CA ARG A 413 26.17 -15.97 9.00
C ARG A 413 26.60 -15.40 7.65
N THR A 414 25.88 -15.75 6.58
CA THR A 414 26.22 -15.33 5.21
C THR A 414 25.95 -13.83 4.98
N ALA A 415 24.86 -13.33 5.57
CA ALA A 415 24.46 -11.92 5.52
C ALA A 415 25.25 -11.02 6.49
N GLY A 416 26.07 -11.58 7.39
CA GLY A 416 26.87 -10.82 8.35
C GLY A 416 26.08 -10.21 9.51
N ILE A 417 24.88 -10.71 9.79
CA ILE A 417 23.96 -10.17 10.81
C ILE A 417 24.38 -10.58 12.24
N ASP A 418 25.04 -11.73 12.42
CA ASP A 418 25.40 -12.29 13.73
C ASP A 418 26.85 -11.96 14.21
N THR A 419 27.48 -10.89 13.69
CA THR A 419 28.92 -10.61 13.91
C THR A 419 29.34 -10.26 15.35
N ASP A 420 28.43 -10.25 16.33
CA ASP A 420 28.72 -10.00 17.74
C ASP A 420 28.60 -11.23 18.67
N PHE A 421 28.15 -12.40 18.19
CA PHE A 421 28.03 -13.60 19.05
C PHE A 421 29.34 -14.38 19.25
N ASP A 422 30.34 -14.19 18.39
CA ASP A 422 31.63 -14.92 18.46
C ASP A 422 32.75 -14.14 19.20
N LYS A 423 32.42 -13.05 19.92
CA LYS A 423 33.41 -12.30 20.74
C LYS A 423 33.56 -12.79 22.18
N GLU A 424 32.81 -13.82 22.59
CA GLU A 424 32.89 -14.38 23.96
C GLU A 424 32.99 -15.92 23.98
N SER A 425 33.85 -16.53 23.16
CA SER A 425 34.22 -17.94 23.29
C SER A 425 35.73 -18.16 23.34
#